data_AF-A0A447QMB5-F1
#
_entry.id   AF-A0A447QMB5-F1
#
_cell.length_a   1.000
_cell.length_b   1.000
_cell.length_c   1.000
_cell.angle_alpha   90.00
_cell.angle_beta   90.00
_cell.angle_gamma   90.00
#
_symmetry.space_group_name_H-M   'P 1'
#
loop_
_entity.id
_entity.type
_entity.pdbx_description
1 polymer ?
#
loop_
_entity_poly.entity_id
_entity_poly.type
_entity_poly.pdbx_seq_one_letter_code
_entity_poly.pdbx_strand_id
1 'polypeptide(L)'
;MHMILPAVVLGTIPLAVIVRMTRSSMLEVLGEDYIRTARAKGVSRMRVIVVHALRNALLPVVTVIGLQVGTMLAGAILTETIFSLAGTRPLAD
;
A
#
# COMPACT_ATOMS: atom_id res chain seq x y z
N MET A 1 -10.39 26.13 -4.40
CA MET A 1 -9.89 25.00 -5.21
C MET A 1 -8.36 25.05 -5.39
N HIS A 2 -7.62 25.44 -4.34
CA HIS A 2 -6.14 25.58 -4.36
C HIS A 2 -5.42 24.69 -3.33
N MET A 3 -6.13 23.80 -2.64
CA MET A 3 -5.55 22.89 -1.62
C MET A 3 -5.48 21.42 -2.07
N ILE A 4 -6.10 21.05 -3.19
CA ILE A 4 -6.08 19.67 -3.72
C ILE A 4 -4.72 19.36 -4.37
N LEU A 5 -4.15 20.31 -5.11
CA LEU A 5 -2.84 20.16 -5.75
C LEU A 5 -1.69 20.05 -4.72
N PRO A 6 -1.61 20.91 -3.66
CA PRO A 6 -0.54 20.82 -2.67
C PRO A 6 -0.63 19.60 -1.76
N ALA A 7 -1.84 19.10 -1.44
CA ALA A 7 -2.02 17.87 -0.68
C ALA A 7 -1.57 16.62 -1.46
N VAL A 8 -1.78 16.59 -2.78
CA VAL A 8 -1.26 15.54 -3.68
C VAL A 8 0.28 15.60 -3.79
N VAL A 9 0.87 16.80 -3.73
CA VAL A 9 2.33 17.04 -3.81
C VAL A 9 3.07 16.82 -2.47
N LEU A 10 2.41 16.95 -1.32
CA LEU A 10 3.03 16.68 -0.01
C LEU A 10 2.89 15.21 0.44
N GLY A 11 1.94 14.45 -0.13
CA GLY A 11 1.87 12.99 0.04
C GLY A 11 2.86 12.21 -0.82
N THR A 12 3.50 12.84 -1.81
CA THR A 12 4.15 12.16 -2.95
C THR A 12 5.30 11.23 -2.62
N ILE A 13 5.97 11.31 -1.48
CA ILE A 13 7.14 10.44 -1.23
C ILE A 13 6.71 8.99 -0.94
N PRO A 14 5.89 8.69 0.09
CA PRO A 14 5.32 7.35 0.27
C PRO A 14 4.26 7.03 -0.78
N LEU A 15 3.52 8.03 -1.27
CA LEU A 15 2.50 7.85 -2.30
C LEU A 15 3.12 7.49 -3.65
N ALA A 16 4.32 7.97 -4.01
CA ALA A 16 4.98 7.59 -5.26
C ALA A 16 5.32 6.10 -5.31
N VAL A 17 5.70 5.50 -4.18
CA VAL A 17 5.95 4.06 -4.11
C VAL A 17 4.65 3.28 -4.33
N ILE A 18 3.60 3.64 -3.59
CA ILE A 18 2.28 2.99 -3.71
C ILE A 18 1.69 3.20 -5.10
N VAL A 19 1.80 4.40 -5.68
CA VAL A 19 1.31 4.72 -7.04
C VAL A 19 2.10 4.00 -8.11
N ARG A 20 3.45 3.95 -8.03
CA ARG A 20 4.26 3.16 -8.98
C ARG A 20 3.92 1.68 -8.90
N MET A 21 3.75 1.15 -7.68
CA MET A 21 3.40 -0.24 -7.45
C MET A 21 2.01 -0.55 -8.01
N THR A 22 1.00 0.26 -7.66
CA THR A 22 -0.36 0.15 -8.19
C THR A 22 -0.37 0.26 -9.71
N ARG A 23 0.40 1.17 -10.30
CA ARG A 23 0.53 1.31 -11.76
C ARG A 23 1.16 0.08 -12.40
N SER A 24 2.21 -0.48 -11.81
CA SER A 24 2.86 -1.70 -12.31
C SER A 24 1.90 -2.88 -12.27
N SER A 25 1.24 -3.10 -11.13
CA SER A 25 0.28 -4.19 -10.95
C SER A 25 -0.95 -4.03 -11.83
N MET A 26 -1.42 -2.79 -12.06
CA MET A 26 -2.50 -2.54 -13.02
C MET A 26 -2.10 -2.88 -14.46
N LEU A 27 -0.85 -2.62 -14.88
CA LEU A 27 -0.37 -2.97 -16.21
C LEU A 27 -0.26 -4.49 -16.41
N GLU A 28 0.23 -5.20 -15.41
CA GLU A 28 0.27 -6.67 -15.40
C GLU A 28 -1.14 -7.25 -15.51
N VAL A 29 -2.04 -6.83 -14.61
CA VAL A 29 -3.40 -7.33 -14.55
C VAL A 29 -4.19 -7.02 -15.82
N LEU A 30 -4.05 -5.82 -16.39
CA LEU A 30 -4.72 -5.46 -17.66
C LEU A 30 -4.26 -6.32 -18.85
N GLY A 31 -3.08 -6.93 -18.75
CA GLY A 31 -2.50 -7.85 -19.72
C GLY A 31 -3.07 -9.28 -19.64
N GLU A 32 -3.74 -9.63 -18.55
CA GLU A 32 -4.23 -11.00 -18.34
C GLU A 32 -5.39 -11.41 -19.26
N ASP A 33 -5.45 -12.70 -19.56
CA ASP A 33 -6.40 -13.27 -20.50
C ASP A 33 -7.85 -13.18 -19.99
N TYR A 34 -8.09 -13.19 -18.68
CA TYR A 34 -9.43 -13.01 -18.13
C TYR A 34 -9.96 -11.58 -18.37
N ILE A 35 -9.08 -10.57 -18.37
CA ILE A 35 -9.43 -9.18 -18.72
C ILE A 35 -9.72 -9.07 -20.22
N ARG A 36 -8.93 -9.73 -21.07
CA ARG A 36 -9.18 -9.78 -22.53
C ARG A 36 -10.50 -10.47 -22.84
N THR A 37 -10.78 -11.57 -22.15
CA THR A 37 -12.05 -12.30 -22.25
C THR A 37 -13.23 -11.46 -21.78
N ALA A 38 -13.09 -10.74 -20.66
CA ALA A 38 -14.15 -9.83 -20.18
C ALA A 38 -14.44 -8.71 -21.19
N ARG A 39 -13.40 -8.16 -21.84
CA ARG A 39 -13.58 -7.18 -22.93
C ARG A 39 -14.25 -7.79 -24.16
N ALA A 40 -13.87 -9.02 -24.56
CA ALA A 40 -14.49 -9.74 -25.67
C ALA A 40 -15.97 -10.07 -25.41
N LYS A 41 -16.35 -10.29 -24.15
CA LYS A 41 -17.75 -10.48 -23.70
C LYS A 41 -18.57 -9.18 -23.68
N GLY A 42 -18.00 -8.03 -24.06
CA GLY A 42 -18.71 -6.74 -24.09
C GLY A 42 -18.85 -6.06 -22.73
N VAL A 43 -18.11 -6.49 -21.70
CA VAL A 43 -18.14 -5.82 -20.39
C VAL A 43 -17.58 -4.40 -20.53
N SER A 44 -18.30 -3.41 -19.99
CA SER A 44 -17.91 -2.01 -20.08
C SER A 44 -16.51 -1.78 -19.50
N ARG A 45 -15.71 -0.95 -20.19
CA ARG A 45 -14.31 -0.68 -19.82
C ARG A 45 -14.17 -0.22 -18.36
N MET A 46 -15.09 0.61 -17.88
CA MET A 46 -15.09 1.05 -16.48
C MET A 46 -15.37 -0.10 -15.49
N ARG A 47 -16.27 -1.03 -15.81
CA ARG A 47 -16.55 -2.18 -14.95
C ARG A 47 -15.37 -3.16 -14.90
N VAL A 48 -14.68 -3.38 -16.02
CA VAL A 48 -13.45 -4.18 -16.06
C VAL A 48 -12.36 -3.54 -15.19
N ILE A 49 -12.16 -2.23 -15.29
CA ILE A 49 -11.13 -1.53 -14.50
C ILE A 49 -11.45 -1.58 -13.01
N VAL A 50 -12.66 -1.18 -12.60
CA VAL A 50 -12.99 -1.00 -11.18
C VAL A 50 -13.18 -2.34 -10.47
N VAL A 51 -13.85 -3.31 -11.09
CA VAL A 51 -14.23 -4.57 -10.42
C VAL A 51 -13.16 -5.65 -10.59
N HIS A 52 -12.49 -5.69 -11.75
CA HIS A 52 -11.61 -6.81 -12.10
C HIS A 52 -10.14 -6.42 -11.99
N ALA A 53 -9.74 -5.32 -12.63
CA ALA A 53 -8.33 -4.94 -12.68
C ALA A 53 -7.85 -4.36 -11.34
N LEU A 54 -8.59 -3.41 -10.78
CA LEU A 54 -8.20 -2.72 -9.55
C LEU A 54 -8.17 -3.65 -8.34
N ARG A 55 -9.17 -4.53 -8.21
CA ARG A 55 -9.24 -5.49 -7.09
C ARG A 55 -8.05 -6.45 -7.08
N ASN A 56 -7.60 -6.90 -8.26
CA ASN A 56 -6.45 -7.80 -8.37
C ASN A 56 -5.11 -7.04 -8.29
N ALA A 57 -5.04 -5.83 -8.84
CA ALA A 57 -3.84 -5.00 -8.75
C ALA A 57 -3.52 -4.51 -7.33
N LEU A 58 -4.50 -4.50 -6.42
CA LEU A 58 -4.32 -4.10 -5.02
C LEU A 58 -3.79 -5.22 -4.11
N LEU A 59 -3.79 -6.48 -4.54
CA LEU A 59 -3.21 -7.60 -3.79
C LEU A 59 -1.79 -7.29 -3.25
N PRO A 60 -0.83 -6.86 -4.09
CA PRO A 60 0.52 -6.53 -3.63
C PRO A 60 0.57 -5.32 -2.67
N VAL A 61 -0.34 -4.35 -2.84
CA VAL A 61 -0.41 -3.16 -1.97
C VAL A 61 -0.82 -3.56 -0.55
N VAL A 62 -1.83 -4.43 -0.41
CA VAL A 62 -2.29 -4.92 0.89
C VAL A 62 -1.18 -5.69 1.61
N THR A 63 -0.41 -6.50 0.90
CA THR A 63 0.73 -7.24 1.47
C THR A 63 1.79 -6.30 2.04
N VAL A 64 2.17 -5.26 1.29
CA VAL A 64 3.17 -4.28 1.76
C VAL A 64 2.68 -3.54 2.99
N ILE A 65 1.41 -3.11 3.01
CA ILE A 65 0.81 -2.45 4.17
C ILE A 65 0.84 -3.37 5.39
N GLY A 66 0.44 -4.64 5.23
CA GLY A 66 0.46 -5.63 6.30
C GLY A 66 1.86 -5.84 6.88
N LEU A 67 2.88 -5.92 6.01
CA LEU A 67 4.27 -6.03 6.43
C LEU A 67 4.73 -4.78 7.19
N GLN A 68 4.36 -3.59 6.71
CA GLN A 68 4.72 -2.32 7.32
C GLN A 68 4.12 -2.17 8.72
N VAL A 69 2.84 -2.53 8.90
CA VAL A 69 2.19 -2.58 10.22
C VAL A 69 2.89 -3.60 11.13
N GLY A 70 3.19 -4.80 10.61
CA GLY A 70 3.92 -5.82 11.37
C GLY A 70 5.29 -5.33 11.86
N THR A 71 6.04 -4.63 11.00
CA THR A 71 7.32 -4.03 11.39
C THR A 71 7.18 -2.91 12.42
N MET A 72 6.13 -2.10 12.34
CA MET A 72 5.86 -1.04 13.33
C MET A 72 5.49 -1.63 14.69
N LEU A 73 4.67 -2.69 14.73
CA LEU A 73 4.34 -3.41 15.97
C LEU A 73 5.58 -4.07 16.58
N ALA A 74 6.39 -4.76 15.76
CA ALA A 74 7.63 -5.37 16.21
C ALA A 74 8.63 -4.32 16.74
N GLY A 75 8.73 -3.18 16.06
CA GLY A 75 9.53 -2.03 16.50
C GLY A 75 9.02 -1.44 17.80
N ALA A 76 7.69 -1.27 17.96
CA ALA A 76 7.06 -0.76 19.17
C ALA A 76 7.35 -1.66 20.38
N ILE A 77 7.16 -2.97 20.24
CA ILE A 77 7.49 -3.97 21.28
C ILE A 77 8.99 -3.94 21.61
N LEU A 78 9.84 -3.84 20.59
CA LEU A 78 11.29 -3.74 20.79
C LEU A 78 11.67 -2.45 21.54
N THR A 79 11.04 -1.31 21.23
CA THR A 79 11.24 -0.08 21.99
C THR A 79 10.68 -0.19 23.41
N GLU A 80 9.51 -0.79 23.62
CA GLU A 80 8.99 -1.01 24.98
C GLU A 80 9.91 -1.92 25.79
N THR A 81 10.46 -2.97 25.20
CA THR A 81 11.43 -3.86 25.88
C THR A 81 12.76 -3.16 26.14
N ILE A 82 13.31 -2.39 25.20
CA ILE A 82 14.56 -1.63 25.40
C ILE A 82 14.36 -0.50 26.42
N PHE A 83 13.27 0.27 26.33
CA PHE A 83 12.99 1.38 27.25
C PHE A 83 12.45 0.92 28.61
N SER A 84 11.76 -0.22 28.72
CA SER A 84 11.45 -0.84 30.01
C SER A 84 12.69 -1.44 30.68
N LEU A 85 13.66 -1.95 29.91
CA LEU A 85 14.97 -2.38 30.41
C LEU A 85 15.86 -1.18 30.78
N ALA A 86 15.69 -0.02 30.12
CA ALA A 86 16.38 1.23 30.48
C ALA A 86 15.71 1.97 31.66
N GLY A 87 14.38 1.84 31.81
CA GLY A 87 13.61 2.45 32.89
C GLY A 87 13.79 1.78 34.25
N THR A 88 14.38 0.58 34.29
CA THR A 88 14.77 -0.10 35.53
C THR A 88 16.25 0.00 35.85
N ARG A 89 17.05 0.83 35.14
CA ARG A 89 18.36 1.25 35.67
C ARG A 89 18.15 2.34 36.71
N PRO A 90 18.36 2.10 38.01
CA PRO A 90 18.57 3.20 38.93
C PRO A 90 19.90 3.84 38.53
N LEU A 91 19.86 5.10 38.10
CA LEU A 91 21.02 5.97 38.21
C LEU A 91 21.09 6.42 39.66
N ALA A 92 21.66 5.61 40.53
CA ALA A 92 22.03 5.96 41.89
C ALA A 92 22.90 4.83 42.48
N ASP A 93 24.16 5.19 42.78
CA ASP A 93 25.09 4.57 43.74
C ASP A 93 25.90 3.34 43.30
#